data_AF-I9AX96-F1
#
_entry.id   AF-I9AX96-F1
#
_cell.length_a   1.000
_cell.length_b   1.000
_cell.length_c   1.000
_cell.angle_alpha   90.00
_cell.angle_beta   90.00
_cell.angle_gamma   90.00
#
_symmetry.space_group_name_H-M   'P 1'
#
loop_
_entity.id
_entity.type
_entity.pdbx_description
1 polymer ?
#
loop_
_entity_poly.entity_id
_entity_poly.type
_entity_poly.pdbx_seq_one_letter_code
_entity_poly.pdbx_strand_id
1 'polypeptide(L)' 'MGSENKRYTVVISDEATHMLCSHTRFLAQVSETAALGLIDAFQQ' A
#
# COMPACT_ATOMS: atom_id res chain seq x y z
N MET A 1 -17.83 -19.95 -21.60
CA MET A 1 -16.74 -18.95 -21.72
C MET A 1 -16.24 -18.68 -20.31
N GLY A 2 -15.29 -19.51 -19.86
CA GLY A 2 -14.90 -19.59 -18.45
C GLY A 2 -13.81 -18.59 -18.10
N SER A 3 -14.17 -17.54 -17.38
CA SER A 3 -13.20 -16.81 -16.55
C SER A 3 -12.90 -17.68 -15.34
N GLU A 4 -11.98 -18.63 -15.49
CA GLU A 4 -11.37 -19.30 -14.33
C GLU A 4 -10.83 -18.22 -13.39
N ASN A 5 -11.10 -18.39 -12.10
CA ASN A 5 -10.74 -17.46 -11.04
C ASN A 5 -9.22 -17.47 -10.82
N LYS A 6 -8.48 -16.84 -11.75
CA LYS A 6 -7.01 -16.81 -11.75
C LYS A 6 -6.56 -15.94 -10.59
N ARG A 7 -5.93 -16.59 -9.60
CA ARG A 7 -5.27 -15.92 -8.49
C ARG A 7 -3.88 -15.50 -8.93
N TYR A 8 -3.60 -14.20 -8.83
CA TYR A 8 -2.29 -13.64 -9.10
C TYR A 8 -1.61 -13.31 -7.78
N THR A 9 -0.33 -13.66 -7.67
CA THR A 9 0.52 -13.19 -6.57
C THR A 9 1.07 -11.83 -6.96
N VAL A 10 0.66 -10.79 -6.26
CA VAL A 10 1.25 -9.46 -6.42
C VAL A 10 2.54 -9.44 -5.61
N VAL A 11 3.66 -9.12 -6.26
CA VAL A 11 4.97 -8.95 -5.61
C VAL A 11 5.30 -7.47 -5.60
N ILE A 12 5.54 -6.92 -4.42
CA ILE A 12 5.98 -5.54 -4.23
C ILE A 12 7.51 -5.55 -4.18
N SER A 13 8.15 -4.65 -4.93
CA SER A 13 9.61 -4.51 -4.89
C SER A 13 10.06 -3.85 -3.58
N ASP A 14 11.31 -4.09 -3.21
CA ASP A 14 11.92 -3.48 -2.03
C ASP A 14 11.89 -1.94 -2.11
N GLU A 15 12.16 -1.38 -3.30
CA GLU A 15 12.12 0.06 -3.54
C GLU A 15 10.72 0.64 -3.33
N ALA A 16 9.68 -0.02 -3.87
CA ALA A 16 8.30 0.42 -3.67
C ALA A 16 7.89 0.35 -2.20
N THR A 17 8.34 -0.69 -1.48
CA THR A 17 8.13 -0.84 -0.04
C THR A 17 8.80 0.31 0.73
N HIS A 18 10.04 0.66 0.38
CA HIS A 18 10.77 1.75 1.02
C HIS A 18 10.11 3.11 0.78
N MET A 19 9.67 3.38 -0.46
CA MET A 19 8.92 4.59 -0.80
C MET A 19 7.63 4.72 0.02
N LEU A 20 6.84 3.64 0.14
CA LEU A 20 5.61 3.63 0.93
C LEU A 20 5.88 3.92 2.41
N CYS A 21 6.90 3.28 2.99
CA CYS A 21 7.28 3.51 4.38
C CYS A 21 7.76 4.94 4.63
N SER A 22 8.54 5.51 3.71
CA SER A 22 8.99 6.90 3.80
C SER A 22 7.81 7.86 3.80
N HIS A 23 6.86 7.67 2.88
CA HIS A 23 5.70 8.53 2.73
C HIS A 23 4.76 8.44 3.95
N THR A 24 4.51 7.22 4.44
CA THR A 24 3.67 7.00 5.63
C THR A 24 4.29 7.64 6.88
N ARG A 25 5.62 7.54 7.06
CA ARG A 25 6.32 8.19 8.17
C ARG A 25 6.27 9.70 8.08
N PHE A 26 6.45 10.26 6.88
CA PHE A 26 6.31 11.69 6.66
C PHE A 26 4.90 12.16 7.02
N LEU A 27 3.87 11.44 6.57
CA LEU A 27 2.48 11.77 6.92
C LEU A 27 2.25 11.66 8.43
N ALA A 28 2.75 10.62 9.10
CA ALA A 28 2.57 10.43 10.54
C ALA A 28 3.20 11.56 11.38
N GLN A 29 4.28 12.17 10.90
CA GLN A 29 4.90 13.33 11.55
C GLN A 29 4.03 14.60 11.47
N VAL A 30 3.18 14.70 10.45
CA VAL A 30 2.34 15.87 10.20
C VAL A 30 0.91 15.64 10.72
N SER A 31 0.37 14.44 10.55
CA SER A 31 -0.98 14.02 10.94
C SER A 31 -1.09 12.49 10.93
N GLU A 32 -1.28 11.90 12.11
CA GLU A 32 -1.52 10.46 12.25
C GLU A 32 -2.71 9.98 11.41
N THR A 33 -3.79 10.76 11.34
CA THR A 33 -4.99 10.45 10.53
C THR A 33 -4.67 10.37 9.04
N ALA A 34 -3.75 11.20 8.53
CA ALA A 34 -3.34 11.15 7.13
C ALA A 34 -2.52 9.89 6.81
N ALA A 35 -1.67 9.44 7.74
CA ALA A 35 -0.94 8.18 7.60
C ALA A 35 -1.89 6.97 7.61
N LEU A 36 -2.88 6.96 8.51
CA LEU A 36 -3.91 5.91 8.56
C LEU A 36 -4.75 5.87 7.27
N GLY A 37 -5.12 7.03 6.72
CA GLY A 37 -5.84 7.10 5.44
C GLY A 37 -5.03 6.56 4.26
N LEU A 38 -3.71 6.77 4.26
CA LEU A 38 -2.84 6.19 3.24
C LEU A 38 -2.79 4.66 3.37
N ILE A 39 -2.71 4.11 4.58
CA ILE A 39 -2.70 2.66 4.81
C ILE A 39 -4.00 2.01 4.30
N ASP A 40 -5.16 2.59 4.63
CA ASP A 40 -6.47 2.07 4.22
C ASP A 40 -6.61 2.03 2.69
N ALA A 41 -6.12 3.05 1.98
CA ALA A 41 -6.16 3.11 0.52
C ALA A 41 -5.36 1.98 -0.18
N PHE A 42 -4.36 1.40 0.49
CA PHE A 42 -3.54 0.31 -0.05
C PHE A 42 -3.95 -1.09 0.44
N GLN A 43 -4.89 -1.18 1.39
CA GLN A 43 -5.41 -2.44 1.91
C GLN A 43 -6.72 -2.89 1.25
N GLN A 44 -7.37 -2.04 0.44
CA GLN A 44 -8.50 -2.39 -0.43
C GLN A 44 -8.05 -3.09 -1.72
#